data_AF-A0A7J6R9J0-F1
#
_entry.id   AF-A0A7J6R9J0-F1
#
_cell.length_a   1.000
_cell.length_b   1.000
_cell.length_c   1.000
_cell.angle_alpha   90.00
_cell.angle_beta   90.00
_cell.angle_gamma   90.00
#
_symmetry.space_group_name_H-M   'P 1'
#
loop_
_entity.id
_entity.type
_entity.pdbx_description
1 polymer ?
#
loop_
_entity_poly.entity_id
_entity_poly.type
_entity_poly.pdbx_seq_one_letter_code
_entity_poly.pdbx_strand_id
1 'polypeptide(L)'
;AIRSLLTMSEVDLPVYESDVHEEKPVKWTTRWSDKIKGSKAGQMWERWEYWQEHEWKGINIPIFILLAIIVLALWWVHPSDLEPHTWQVFVAFLVIILGAVLEPLPMSASCIVGLGFCTVTSILSTDQVLSGFGNDTVWLVVMAFFIASGF
;
A
#
# COMPACT_ATOMS: atom_id res chain seq x y z
N ALA A 1 11.47 -8.61 -59.19
CA ALA A 1 12.44 -8.91 -58.13
C ALA A 1 11.93 -8.60 -56.71
N ILE A 2 11.19 -7.51 -56.48
CA ILE A 2 10.78 -7.10 -55.11
C ILE A 2 9.46 -7.75 -54.64
N ARG A 3 8.54 -8.12 -55.55
CA ARG A 3 7.24 -8.74 -55.20
C ARG A 3 7.34 -10.24 -54.84
N SER A 4 8.45 -10.92 -55.16
CA SER A 4 8.68 -12.34 -54.84
C SER A 4 9.37 -12.56 -53.48
N LEU A 5 9.88 -11.49 -52.84
CA LEU A 5 10.55 -11.58 -51.54
C LEU A 5 9.57 -11.43 -50.36
N LEU A 6 8.37 -10.89 -50.60
CA LEU A 6 7.32 -10.72 -49.56
C LEU A 6 6.47 -11.97 -49.35
N THR A 7 6.46 -12.91 -50.29
CA THR A 7 5.72 -14.18 -50.18
C THR A 7 6.54 -15.29 -49.53
N MET A 8 7.81 -15.02 -49.18
CA MET A 8 8.74 -16.01 -48.64
C MET A 8 8.99 -15.86 -47.13
N SER A 9 8.40 -14.84 -46.49
CA SER A 9 8.43 -14.67 -45.02
C SER A 9 7.17 -15.15 -44.31
N GLU A 10 6.20 -15.71 -45.04
CA GLU A 10 4.87 -16.09 -44.51
C GLU A 10 4.69 -17.62 -44.42
N VAL A 11 5.78 -18.40 -44.45
CA VAL A 11 5.74 -19.87 -44.42
C VAL A 11 6.44 -20.39 -43.16
N ASP A 12 5.62 -20.99 -42.29
CA ASP A 12 5.91 -21.86 -41.13
C ASP A 12 6.70 -21.25 -39.95
N LEU A 13 6.04 -20.36 -39.21
CA LEU A 13 6.27 -20.36 -37.76
C LEU A 13 5.62 -21.63 -37.21
N PRO A 14 6.36 -22.52 -36.50
CA PRO A 14 5.73 -23.66 -35.86
C PRO A 14 4.63 -23.13 -34.95
N VAL A 15 3.43 -23.69 -35.10
CA VAL A 15 2.32 -23.51 -34.14
C VAL A 15 2.93 -23.74 -32.76
N TYR A 16 2.99 -22.68 -31.95
CA TYR A 16 3.59 -22.78 -30.63
C TYR A 16 2.75 -23.79 -29.85
N GLU A 17 3.36 -24.94 -29.57
CA GLU A 17 2.83 -26.03 -28.75
C GLU A 17 2.65 -25.58 -27.28
N SER A 18 2.26 -24.33 -27.01
CA SER A 18 1.61 -23.95 -25.76
C SER A 18 0.08 -24.00 -25.87
N ASP A 19 -0.44 -24.11 -27.08
CA ASP A 19 -1.89 -24.11 -27.33
C ASP A 19 -2.47 -25.54 -27.34
N VAL A 20 -1.63 -26.57 -27.12
CA VAL A 20 -2.13 -27.87 -26.67
C VAL A 20 -2.60 -27.66 -25.24
N HIS A 21 -3.92 -27.48 -25.11
CA HIS A 21 -4.71 -27.41 -23.89
C HIS A 21 -4.01 -28.06 -22.69
N GLU A 22 -3.21 -27.26 -21.98
CA GLU A 22 -2.66 -27.64 -20.69
C GLU A 22 -3.85 -27.58 -19.72
N GLU A 23 -4.68 -28.65 -19.73
CA GLU A 23 -5.68 -28.89 -18.70
C GLU A 23 -4.94 -29.05 -17.39
N LYS A 24 -4.80 -27.91 -16.69
CA LYS A 24 -4.18 -27.81 -15.38
C LYS A 24 -4.77 -28.93 -14.53
N PRO A 25 -3.94 -29.86 -13.99
CA PRO A 25 -4.47 -31.02 -13.27
C PRO A 25 -5.42 -30.51 -12.20
N VAL A 26 -6.67 -30.99 -12.23
CA VAL A 26 -7.75 -30.53 -11.35
C VAL A 26 -7.38 -30.91 -9.92
N LYS A 27 -6.57 -30.06 -9.31
CA LYS A 27 -6.06 -30.22 -7.95
C LYS A 27 -7.26 -30.02 -7.05
N TRP A 28 -7.55 -30.99 -6.20
CA TRP A 28 -8.67 -30.91 -5.24
C TRP A 28 -8.63 -29.63 -4.38
N THR A 29 -7.48 -28.97 -4.30
CA THR A 29 -7.25 -27.68 -3.63
C THR A 29 -7.80 -26.47 -4.40
N THR A 30 -7.81 -26.48 -5.74
CA THR A 30 -8.34 -25.35 -6.53
C THR A 30 -9.87 -25.35 -6.54
N ARG A 31 -10.49 -26.53 -6.43
CA ARG A 31 -11.94 -26.71 -6.43
C ARG A 31 -12.68 -25.85 -5.39
N TRP A 32 -12.08 -25.59 -4.23
CA TRP A 32 -12.66 -24.72 -3.20
C TRP A 32 -12.45 -23.23 -3.52
N SER A 33 -11.27 -22.89 -4.02
CA SER A 33 -10.91 -21.54 -4.47
C SER A 33 -11.83 -21.06 -5.59
N ASP A 34 -12.07 -21.92 -6.60
CA ASP A 34 -12.92 -21.62 -7.75
C ASP A 34 -14.37 -21.41 -7.32
N LYS A 35 -14.83 -22.14 -6.30
CA LYS A 35 -16.16 -21.99 -5.73
C LYS A 35 -16.32 -20.65 -4.98
N ILE A 36 -15.27 -20.18 -4.33
CA ILE A 36 -15.24 -18.88 -3.64
C ILE A 36 -15.16 -17.74 -4.66
N LYS A 37 -14.31 -17.86 -5.69
CA LYS A 37 -14.18 -16.90 -6.79
C LYS A 37 -15.45 -16.77 -7.64
N GLY A 38 -16.15 -17.87 -7.90
CA GLY A 38 -17.42 -17.87 -8.65
C GLY A 38 -18.63 -17.30 -7.88
N SER A 39 -18.53 -17.14 -6.56
CA SER A 39 -19.56 -16.47 -5.76
C SER A 39 -19.64 -14.98 -6.10
N LYS A 40 -20.79 -14.33 -5.85
CA LYS A 40 -20.90 -12.86 -5.95
C LYS A 40 -19.80 -12.16 -5.14
N ALA A 41 -19.42 -12.73 -4.00
CA ALA A 41 -18.32 -12.21 -3.18
C ALA A 41 -16.97 -12.33 -3.89
N GLY A 42 -16.69 -13.45 -4.57
CA GLY A 42 -15.46 -13.66 -5.33
C GLY A 42 -15.36 -12.74 -6.56
N GLN A 43 -16.46 -12.57 -7.30
CA GLN A 43 -16.52 -11.61 -8.42
C GLN A 43 -16.35 -10.16 -7.94
N MET A 44 -16.87 -9.83 -6.75
CA MET A 44 -16.63 -8.52 -6.13
C MET A 44 -15.17 -8.36 -5.68
N TRP A 45 -14.55 -9.41 -5.15
CA TRP A 45 -13.14 -9.42 -4.76
C TRP A 45 -12.20 -9.26 -5.95
N GLU A 46 -12.41 -9.99 -7.03
CA GLU A 46 -11.59 -9.85 -8.24
C GLU A 46 -11.73 -8.48 -8.88
N ARG A 47 -12.95 -7.92 -8.90
CA ARG A 47 -13.18 -6.55 -9.37
C ARG A 47 -12.48 -5.53 -8.48
N TRP A 48 -12.42 -5.77 -7.18
CA TRP A 48 -11.76 -4.90 -6.20
C TRP A 48 -10.23 -4.96 -6.32
N GLU A 49 -9.67 -6.17 -6.42
CA GLU A 49 -8.24 -6.41 -6.68
C GLU A 49 -7.81 -5.83 -8.03
N TYR A 50 -8.63 -6.00 -9.07
CA TYR A 50 -8.40 -5.40 -10.39
C TYR A 50 -8.36 -3.88 -10.34
N TRP A 51 -9.29 -3.26 -9.60
CA TRP A 51 -9.29 -1.82 -9.35
C TRP A 51 -8.02 -1.35 -8.61
N GLN A 52 -7.53 -2.13 -7.65
CA GLN A 52 -6.30 -1.82 -6.91
C GLN A 52 -5.07 -1.80 -7.81
N GLU A 53 -4.91 -2.83 -8.66
CA GLU A 53 -3.74 -2.95 -9.51
C GLU A 53 -3.69 -1.92 -10.66
N HIS A 54 -4.86 -1.48 -11.16
CA HIS A 54 -4.92 -0.52 -12.26
C HIS A 54 -4.94 0.94 -11.81
N GLU A 55 -5.58 1.26 -10.69
CA GLU A 55 -5.69 2.65 -10.25
C GLU A 55 -4.65 3.06 -9.20
N TRP A 56 -4.17 2.15 -8.34
CA TRP A 56 -3.29 2.48 -7.22
C TRP A 56 -2.12 1.48 -7.08
N LYS A 57 -1.16 1.54 -8.01
CA LYS A 57 0.04 0.68 -8.08
C LYS A 57 1.04 0.77 -6.89
N GLY A 58 0.65 1.30 -5.74
CA GLY A 58 1.54 1.46 -4.59
C GLY A 58 0.88 1.35 -3.22
N ILE A 59 -0.39 0.93 -3.16
CA ILE A 59 -1.10 0.76 -1.88
C ILE A 59 -1.37 -0.73 -1.63
N ASN A 60 -0.74 -1.26 -0.60
CA ASN A 60 -1.07 -2.57 -0.06
C ASN A 60 -2.21 -2.43 0.97
N ILE A 61 -3.46 -2.29 0.50
CA ILE A 61 -4.66 -2.19 1.37
C ILE A 61 -4.73 -3.29 2.46
N PRO A 62 -4.41 -4.58 2.20
CA PRO A 62 -4.43 -5.58 3.28
C PRO A 62 -3.46 -5.24 4.42
N ILE A 63 -2.32 -4.61 4.13
CA ILE A 63 -1.33 -4.17 5.13
C ILE A 63 -1.87 -2.96 5.90
N PHE A 64 -2.52 -2.01 5.23
CA PHE A 64 -3.15 -0.87 5.88
C PHE A 64 -4.24 -1.30 6.88
N ILE A 65 -5.08 -2.27 6.49
CA ILE A 65 -6.11 -2.82 7.37
C ILE A 65 -5.47 -3.54 8.57
N LEU A 66 -4.43 -4.33 8.36
CA LEU A 66 -3.70 -5.01 9.43
C LEU A 66 -3.09 -4.01 10.43
N LEU A 67 -2.50 -2.93 9.92
CA LEU A 67 -2.01 -1.81 10.72
C LEU A 67 -3.11 -1.19 11.58
N ALA A 68 -4.25 -0.84 10.97
CA ALA A 68 -5.38 -0.26 11.69
C ALA A 68 -5.89 -1.17 12.82
N ILE A 69 -5.91 -2.49 12.58
CA ILE A 69 -6.30 -3.48 13.60
C ILE A 69 -5.30 -3.51 14.76
N ILE A 70 -3.99 -3.48 14.47
CA ILE A 70 -2.93 -3.46 15.49
C ILE A 70 -3.09 -2.21 16.38
N VAL A 71 -3.27 -1.04 15.78
CA VAL A 71 -3.48 0.21 16.51
C VAL A 71 -4.71 0.13 17.40
N LEU A 72 -5.82 -0.37 16.87
CA LEU A 72 -7.07 -0.51 17.62
C LEU A 72 -6.94 -1.50 18.78
N ALA A 73 -6.17 -2.58 18.59
CA ALA A 73 -5.85 -3.54 19.64
C ALA A 73 -4.99 -2.92 20.75
N LEU A 74 -3.94 -2.18 20.40
CA LEU A 74 -3.10 -1.49 21.38
C LEU A 74 -3.87 -0.41 22.17
N TRP A 75 -4.85 0.24 21.54
CA TRP A 75 -5.70 1.23 22.20
C TRP A 75 -6.57 0.61 23.30
N TRP A 76 -7.01 -0.63 23.13
CA TRP A 76 -7.90 -1.32 24.09
C TRP A 76 -7.16 -2.04 25.22
N VAL A 77 -5.90 -2.42 25.00
CA VAL A 77 -5.05 -3.05 26.03
C VAL A 77 -4.40 -1.96 26.88
N HIS A 78 -5.19 -1.25 27.68
CA HIS A 78 -4.61 -0.33 28.68
C HIS A 78 -4.10 -1.15 29.88
N PRO A 79 -2.82 -1.04 30.28
CA PRO A 79 -2.38 -1.53 31.58
C PRO A 79 -2.90 -0.59 32.67
N SER A 80 -3.38 -1.15 33.78
CA SER A 80 -3.99 -0.42 34.89
C SER A 80 -3.00 0.40 35.73
N ASP A 81 -1.69 0.14 35.60
CA ASP A 81 -0.62 0.78 36.37
C ASP A 81 0.04 1.99 35.68
N LEU A 82 -0.44 2.40 34.50
CA LEU A 82 0.12 3.54 33.78
C LEU A 82 -0.89 4.68 33.67
N GLU A 83 -0.37 5.91 33.79
CA GLU A 83 -1.16 7.11 33.53
C GLU A 83 -1.73 7.08 32.10
N PRO A 84 -3.05 7.30 31.91
CA PRO A 84 -3.70 7.13 30.61
C PRO A 84 -3.06 7.95 29.49
N HIS A 85 -2.58 9.15 29.82
CA HIS A 85 -1.93 10.06 28.87
C HIS A 85 -0.59 9.50 28.36
N THR A 86 0.22 8.91 29.23
CA THR A 86 1.52 8.32 28.86
C THR A 86 1.36 7.11 27.94
N TRP A 87 0.34 6.29 28.18
CA TRP A 87 0.02 5.15 27.31
C TRP A 87 -0.38 5.60 25.89
N GLN A 88 -1.19 6.65 25.77
CA GLN A 88 -1.62 7.19 24.47
C GLN A 88 -0.46 7.71 23.63
N VAL A 89 0.48 8.43 24.24
CA VAL A 89 1.69 8.92 23.54
C VAL A 89 2.58 7.76 23.07
N PHE A 90 2.72 6.71 23.89
CA PHE A 90 3.44 5.50 23.51
C PHE A 90 2.79 4.77 22.32
N VAL A 91 1.46 4.61 22.34
CA VAL A 91 0.71 4.01 21.22
C VAL A 91 0.87 4.85 19.95
N ALA A 92 0.79 6.18 20.04
CA ALA A 92 0.99 7.09 18.90
C ALA A 92 2.35 6.90 18.23
N PHE A 93 3.40 6.78 19.03
CA PHE A 93 4.76 6.58 18.56
C PHE A 93 4.90 5.26 17.80
N LEU A 94 4.32 4.18 18.33
CA LEU A 94 4.28 2.89 17.65
C LEU A 94 3.47 2.93 16.35
N VAL A 95 2.33 3.62 16.32
CA VAL A 95 1.52 3.79 15.11
C VAL A 95 2.35 4.40 13.99
N ILE A 96 3.10 5.46 14.29
CA ILE A 96 3.91 6.18 13.30
C ILE A 96 5.08 5.32 12.82
N ILE A 97 5.77 4.61 13.70
CA ILE A 97 6.87 3.71 13.32
C ILE A 97 6.37 2.59 12.42
N LEU A 98 5.28 1.91 12.82
CA LEU A 98 4.71 0.84 12.01
C LEU A 98 4.19 1.38 10.67
N GLY A 99 3.59 2.58 10.66
CA GLY A 99 3.18 3.26 9.44
C GLY A 99 4.33 3.65 8.52
N ALA A 100 5.49 4.00 9.07
CA ALA A 100 6.69 4.35 8.31
C ALA A 100 7.44 3.12 7.78
N VAL A 101 7.54 2.05 8.58
CA VAL A 101 8.29 0.83 8.21
C VAL A 101 7.54 -0.02 7.18
N LEU A 102 6.21 -0.07 7.24
CA LEU A 102 5.40 -0.92 6.37
C LEU A 102 5.15 -0.32 4.98
N GLU A 103 5.67 0.89 4.72
CA GLU A 103 5.53 1.66 3.47
C GLU A 103 4.19 1.41 2.76
N PRO A 104 3.04 1.56 3.44
CA PRO A 104 1.74 1.18 2.85
C PRO A 104 1.31 2.14 1.74
N LEU A 105 2.01 3.28 1.61
CA LEU A 105 1.70 4.47 0.84
C LEU A 105 3.02 5.16 0.44
N PRO A 106 3.03 6.01 -0.61
CA PRO A 106 4.19 6.84 -0.93
C PRO A 106 4.61 7.68 0.30
N MET A 107 5.91 7.88 0.49
CA MET A 107 6.47 8.41 1.75
C MET A 107 5.86 9.74 2.22
N SER A 108 5.39 10.61 1.32
CA SER A 108 4.73 11.85 1.72
C SER A 108 3.29 11.65 2.20
N ALA A 109 2.56 10.69 1.64
CA ALA A 109 1.20 10.40 2.03
C ALA A 109 1.14 9.74 3.42
N SER A 110 2.10 8.88 3.77
CA SER A 110 2.19 8.30 5.10
C SER A 110 2.43 9.36 6.18
N CYS A 111 3.22 10.40 5.91
CA CYS A 111 3.40 11.54 6.81
C CYS A 111 2.09 12.29 7.08
N ILE A 112 1.31 12.60 6.02
CA ILE A 112 0.02 13.31 6.16
C ILE A 112 -0.98 12.48 6.96
N VAL A 113 -1.05 11.17 6.68
CA VAL A 113 -1.90 10.24 7.44
C VAL A 113 -1.48 10.16 8.90
N GLY A 114 -0.18 10.13 9.20
CA GLY A 114 0.35 10.16 10.57
C GLY A 114 -0.04 11.43 11.32
N LEU A 115 0.06 12.61 10.69
CA LEU A 115 -0.38 13.88 11.27
C LEU A 115 -1.90 13.90 11.51
N GLY A 116 -2.68 13.40 10.54
CA GLY A 116 -4.12 13.21 10.69
C GLY A 116 -4.48 12.29 11.84
N PHE A 117 -3.75 11.19 12.01
CA PHE A 117 -3.93 10.26 13.12
C PHE A 117 -3.66 10.94 14.47
N CYS A 118 -2.56 11.70 14.61
CA CYS A 118 -2.24 12.42 15.84
C CYS A 118 -3.31 13.44 16.23
N THR A 119 -3.86 14.16 15.25
CA THR A 119 -4.91 15.17 15.47
C THR A 119 -6.26 14.53 15.80
N VAL A 120 -6.68 13.48 15.07
CA VAL A 120 -7.93 12.75 15.34
C VAL A 120 -7.91 12.11 16.72
N THR A 121 -6.77 11.55 17.10
CA THR A 121 -6.61 10.87 18.40
C THR A 121 -6.43 11.87 19.55
N SER A 122 -6.36 13.18 19.25
CA SER A 122 -6.21 14.29 20.21
C SER A 122 -5.06 14.10 21.22
N ILE A 123 -4.02 13.39 20.80
CA ILE A 123 -2.85 13.07 21.65
C ILE A 123 -1.97 14.31 21.78
N LEU A 124 -1.87 15.09 20.71
CA LEU A 124 -1.23 16.40 20.66
C LEU A 124 -2.24 17.43 20.16
N SER A 125 -2.16 18.66 20.65
CA SER A 125 -2.97 19.75 20.11
C SER A 125 -2.57 20.06 18.66
N THR A 126 -3.48 20.64 17.88
CA THR A 126 -3.23 21.02 16.49
C THR A 126 -2.00 21.93 16.37
N ASP A 127 -1.81 22.86 17.31
CA ASP A 127 -0.62 23.73 17.37
C ASP A 127 0.67 22.94 17.61
N GLN A 128 0.65 21.94 18.49
CA GLN A 128 1.83 21.11 18.76
C GLN A 128 2.20 20.25 17.55
N VAL A 129 1.22 19.69 16.84
CA VAL A 129 1.45 18.91 15.62
C VAL A 129 2.04 19.77 14.50
N LEU A 130 1.57 21.02 14.37
CA LEU A 130 2.06 21.95 13.34
C LEU A 130 3.39 22.63 13.70
N SER A 131 3.78 22.65 14.98
CA SER A 131 4.99 23.31 15.46
C SER A 131 6.28 22.81 14.77
N GLY A 132 6.29 21.55 14.31
CA GLY A 132 7.40 20.97 13.56
C GLY A 132 7.65 21.62 12.19
N PHE A 133 6.60 22.15 11.53
CA PHE A 133 6.73 22.85 10.25
C PHE A 133 7.34 24.25 10.38
N GLY A 134 7.31 24.82 11.59
CA GLY A 134 7.92 26.11 11.91
C GLY A 134 9.36 26.02 12.41
N ASN A 135 9.98 24.84 12.42
CA ASN A 135 11.33 24.68 12.94
C ASN A 135 12.39 25.20 11.95
N ASP A 136 13.26 26.10 12.39
CA ASP A 136 14.33 26.70 11.58
C ASP A 136 15.21 25.66 10.89
N THR A 137 15.42 24.50 11.52
CA THR A 137 16.22 23.41 10.95
C THR A 137 15.57 22.82 9.70
N VAL A 138 14.24 22.65 9.70
CA VAL A 138 13.49 22.11 8.54
C VAL A 138 13.54 23.10 7.38
N TRP A 139 13.36 24.39 7.67
CA TRP A 139 13.47 25.44 6.66
C TRP A 139 14.89 25.60 6.11
N LEU A 140 15.92 25.37 6.92
CA LEU A 140 17.31 25.36 6.47
C LEU A 140 17.55 24.26 5.43
N VAL A 141 16.98 23.07 5.64
CA VAL A 141 17.04 21.96 4.67
C VAL A 141 16.32 22.33 3.36
N VAL A 142 15.12 22.94 3.43
CA VAL A 142 14.37 23.37 2.24
C VAL A 142 15.15 24.42 1.44
N MET A 143 15.74 25.41 2.10
CA MET A 143 16.54 26.44 1.43
C MET A 143 17.82 25.85 0.79
N ALA A 144 18.46 24.89 1.45
CA ALA A 144 19.61 24.20 0.88
C ALA A 144 19.24 23.43 -0.40
N PHE A 145 18.09 22.75 -0.43
CA PHE A 145 17.59 22.09 -1.65
C PHE A 145 17.29 23.09 -2.77
N PHE A 146 16.70 24.25 -2.45
CA PHE A 146 16.48 25.29 -3.46
C PHE A 146 17.78 25.79 -4.08
N ILE A 147 18.79 26.08 -3.25
CA ILE A 147 20.12 26.47 -3.73
C ILE A 147 20.72 25.36 -4.60
N ALA A 148 20.64 24.09 -4.18
CA ALA A 148 21.13 22.95 -4.95
C ALA A 148 20.40 22.75 -6.29
N SER A 149 19.11 23.06 -6.37
CA SER A 149 18.31 22.96 -7.59
C SER A 149 18.47 24.15 -8.56
N GLY A 150 19.05 25.26 -8.09
CA GLY A 150 19.26 26.47 -8.88
C GLY A 150 20.57 26.50 -9.67
N PHE A 151 21.44 25.50 -9.49
CA PHE A 151 22.68 25.28 -10.23
C PHE A 151 22.56 24.07 -11.15
#